data_AF-T0N689-F1
#
_entry.id   AF-T0N689-F1
#
_cell.length_a   1.000
_cell.length_b   1.000
_cell.length_c   1.000
_cell.angle_alpha   90.00
_cell.angle_beta   90.00
_cell.angle_gamma   90.00
#
_symmetry.space_group_name_H-M   'P 1'
#
loop_
_entity.id
_entity.type
_entity.pdbx_description
1 polymer ?
#
loop_
_entity_poly.entity_id
_entity_poly.type
_entity_poly.pdbx_seq_one_letter_code
_entity_poly.pdbx_strand_id
1 'polypeptide(L)'
;MAIRDISDKKSAEDMKLKLMEIEKSEELKNEFFINISHELKTPINVIYSALQLQSIYKGDVESIEKYNDLMKKNCLRLIRLSDNMLDITKIQSGFLKPNLLVENIVPIIENVCVSVVEYLNFKNLSLTFDTEHEELYSKIDKALVERILLNLLSNAVKYGKENGNIFVNVYTEGLDTIAISVKDDGIGMQLEAQQKVFLRLQKLDNSLSRNTEGSGVGLFLVKSLTEIQQGTINFWSKFNEGTEFIIRFSRVHGYEEVCATIEEEQDTPLKDTMEKVAIEFSDIYN
;
A
#
# COMPACT_ATOMS: atom_id res chain seq x y z
N MET A 1 54.79 3.64 18.05
CA MET A 1 54.53 2.60 17.03
C MET A 1 53.16 1.93 17.24
N ALA A 2 52.77 1.54 18.46
CA ALA A 2 51.48 0.91 18.76
C ALA A 2 50.20 1.75 18.46
N ILE A 3 50.24 3.08 18.62
CA ILE A 3 49.05 3.95 18.36
C ILE A 3 48.70 4.00 16.86
N ARG A 4 49.71 3.91 15.97
CA ARG A 4 49.51 3.91 14.52
C ARG A 4 48.88 2.58 14.07
N ASP A 5 49.35 1.47 14.63
CA ASP A 5 48.86 0.11 14.39
C ASP A 5 47.38 -0.07 14.79
N ILE A 6 46.97 0.49 15.94
CA ILE A 6 45.56 0.47 16.40
C ILE A 6 44.66 1.32 15.49
N SER A 7 45.17 2.45 14.99
CA SER A 7 44.42 3.34 14.08
C SER A 7 44.23 2.72 12.68
N ASP A 8 45.27 2.05 12.16
CA ASP A 8 45.22 1.38 10.86
C ASP A 8 44.31 0.15 10.91
N LYS A 9 44.32 -0.62 12.01
CA LYS A 9 43.40 -1.74 12.24
C LYS A 9 41.94 -1.30 12.33
N LYS A 10 41.65 -0.23 13.07
CA LYS A 10 40.29 0.32 13.20
C LYS A 10 39.76 0.84 11.85
N SER A 11 40.61 1.52 11.07
CA SER A 11 40.26 1.99 9.72
C SER A 11 39.94 0.82 8.76
N ALA A 12 40.71 -0.27 8.84
CA ALA A 12 40.45 -1.47 8.05
C ALA A 12 39.15 -2.19 8.47
N GLU A 13 38.84 -2.23 9.77
CA GLU A 13 37.57 -2.75 10.29
C GLU A 13 36.38 -1.90 9.83
N ASP A 14 36.47 -0.56 9.92
CA ASP A 14 35.43 0.36 9.42
C ASP A 14 35.24 0.25 7.90
N MET A 15 36.32 0.11 7.14
CA MET A 15 36.25 -0.08 5.69
C MET A 15 35.61 -1.43 5.33
N LYS A 16 35.92 -2.49 6.09
CA LYS A 16 35.29 -3.80 5.92
C LYS A 16 33.79 -3.76 6.23
N LEU A 17 33.38 -3.06 7.29
CA LEU A 17 31.97 -2.86 7.62
C LEU A 17 31.23 -2.10 6.50
N LYS A 18 31.82 -1.02 5.98
CA LYS A 18 31.25 -0.28 4.85
C LYS A 18 31.15 -1.11 3.58
N LEU A 19 32.16 -1.93 3.28
CA LEU A 19 32.11 -2.85 2.14
C LEU A 19 30.97 -3.86 2.30
N MET A 20 30.81 -4.46 3.48
CA MET A 20 29.71 -5.36 3.77
C MET A 20 28.33 -4.68 3.64
N GLU A 21 28.20 -3.42 4.06
CA GLU A 21 26.96 -2.64 3.88
C GLU A 21 26.67 -2.36 2.40
N ILE A 22 27.70 -2.06 1.61
CA ILE A 22 27.56 -1.83 0.16
C ILE A 22 27.18 -3.13 -0.55
N GLU A 23 27.88 -4.23 -0.28
CA GLU A 23 27.57 -5.56 -0.85
C GLU A 23 26.14 -5.97 -0.54
N LYS A 24 25.71 -5.83 0.72
CA LYS A 24 24.33 -6.11 1.13
C LYS A 24 23.33 -5.19 0.41
N SER A 25 23.66 -3.92 0.20
CA SER A 25 22.82 -2.99 -0.55
C SER A 25 22.68 -3.38 -2.02
N GLU A 26 23.77 -3.83 -2.64
CA GLU A 26 23.78 -4.32 -4.02
C GLU A 26 22.99 -5.61 -4.19
N GLU A 27 23.15 -6.57 -3.28
CA GLU A 27 22.35 -7.81 -3.26
C GLU A 27 20.85 -7.49 -3.19
N LEU A 28 20.45 -6.63 -2.26
CA LEU A 28 19.05 -6.22 -2.11
C LEU A 28 18.53 -5.48 -3.34
N LYS A 29 19.38 -4.75 -4.08
CA LYS A 29 19.00 -4.09 -5.35
C LYS A 29 18.83 -5.12 -6.47
N ASN A 30 19.72 -6.09 -6.56
CA ASN A 30 19.64 -7.14 -7.57
C ASN A 30 18.40 -8.01 -7.36
N GLU A 31 18.13 -8.42 -6.12
CA GLU A 31 16.90 -9.15 -5.77
C GLU A 31 15.65 -8.34 -6.13
N PHE A 32 15.68 -7.03 -5.90
CA PHE A 32 14.61 -6.12 -6.27
C PHE A 32 14.34 -6.12 -7.79
N PHE A 33 15.38 -6.00 -8.63
CA PHE A 33 15.22 -6.03 -10.09
C PHE A 33 14.75 -7.38 -10.64
N ILE A 34 15.24 -8.48 -10.06
CA ILE A 34 14.80 -9.83 -10.43
C ILE A 34 13.31 -10.00 -10.14
N ASN A 35 12.89 -9.70 -8.91
CA ASN A 35 11.49 -9.85 -8.49
C ASN A 35 10.57 -8.97 -9.34
N ILE A 36 10.95 -7.72 -9.62
CA ILE A 36 10.21 -6.84 -10.51
C ILE A 36 10.07 -7.40 -11.92
N SER A 37 11.15 -7.93 -12.48
CA SER A 37 11.12 -8.50 -13.83
C SER A 37 10.13 -9.67 -13.91
N HIS A 38 10.04 -10.48 -12.86
CA HIS A 38 9.05 -11.54 -12.74
C HIS A 38 7.62 -10.99 -12.60
N GLU A 39 7.40 -10.01 -11.74
CA GLU A 39 6.07 -9.40 -11.54
C GLU A 39 5.54 -8.69 -12.79
N LEU A 40 6.41 -8.12 -13.61
CA LEU A 40 6.02 -7.52 -14.90
C LEU A 40 5.72 -8.58 -15.96
N LYS A 41 6.50 -9.66 -16.01
CA LYS A 41 6.37 -10.70 -17.04
C LYS A 41 5.04 -11.45 -16.95
N THR A 42 4.52 -11.68 -15.74
CA THR A 42 3.26 -12.39 -15.51
C THR A 42 2.05 -11.71 -16.19
N PRO A 43 1.69 -10.45 -15.90
CA PRO A 43 0.56 -9.77 -16.56
C PRO A 43 0.80 -9.58 -18.06
N ILE A 44 2.04 -9.34 -18.51
CA ILE A 44 2.36 -9.26 -19.95
C ILE A 44 2.04 -10.58 -20.67
N ASN A 45 2.42 -11.72 -20.09
CA ASN A 45 2.11 -13.02 -20.67
C ASN A 45 0.61 -13.29 -20.72
N VAL A 46 -0.14 -12.90 -19.67
CA VAL A 46 -1.60 -13.06 -19.65
C VAL A 46 -2.27 -12.20 -20.73
N ILE A 47 -1.85 -10.95 -20.89
CA ILE A 47 -2.33 -10.06 -21.97
C ILE A 47 -2.02 -10.68 -23.33
N TYR A 48 -0.79 -11.15 -23.53
CA TYR A 48 -0.36 -11.76 -24.78
C TYR A 48 -1.16 -13.03 -25.11
N SER A 49 -1.41 -13.91 -24.14
CA SER A 49 -2.24 -15.10 -24.32
C SER A 49 -3.70 -14.75 -24.62
N ALA A 50 -4.27 -13.73 -23.95
CA ALA A 50 -5.62 -13.26 -24.24
C ALA A 50 -5.76 -12.75 -25.68
N LEU A 51 -4.77 -11.98 -26.16
CA LEU A 51 -4.69 -11.52 -27.56
C LEU A 51 -4.60 -12.70 -28.55
N GLN A 52 -3.79 -13.72 -28.23
CA GLN A 52 -3.70 -14.92 -29.07
C GLN A 52 -5.03 -15.65 -29.16
N LEU A 53 -5.74 -15.84 -28.04
CA LEU A 53 -7.04 -16.51 -28.03
C LEU A 53 -8.11 -15.72 -28.80
N GLN A 54 -8.11 -14.38 -28.68
CA GLN A 54 -9.00 -13.52 -29.45
C GLN A 54 -8.80 -13.68 -30.97
N SER A 55 -7.56 -13.91 -31.40
CA SER A 55 -7.26 -14.15 -32.82
C SER A 55 -7.79 -15.49 -33.35
N ILE A 56 -8.02 -16.46 -32.45
CA ILE A 56 -8.55 -17.80 -32.75
C ILE A 56 -10.09 -17.81 -32.74
N TYR A 57 -10.72 -17.19 -31.72
CA TYR A 57 -12.18 -17.18 -31.52
C TYR A 57 -12.90 -16.06 -32.30
N LYS A 58 -12.47 -15.79 -33.54
CA LYS A 58 -13.08 -14.74 -34.37
C LYS A 58 -14.59 -14.95 -34.51
N GLY A 59 -15.39 -14.08 -33.89
CA GLY A 59 -16.86 -14.06 -34.01
C GLY A 59 -17.65 -14.41 -32.74
N ASP A 60 -16.99 -14.87 -31.67
CA ASP A 60 -17.65 -15.07 -30.36
C ASP A 60 -17.48 -13.82 -29.48
N VAL A 61 -18.51 -12.98 -29.44
CA VAL A 61 -18.50 -11.69 -28.73
C VAL A 61 -18.32 -11.87 -27.22
N GLU A 62 -18.96 -12.89 -26.62
CA GLU A 62 -18.87 -13.14 -25.17
C GLU A 62 -17.45 -13.56 -24.76
N SER A 63 -16.81 -14.42 -25.55
CA SER A 63 -15.40 -14.77 -25.32
C SER A 63 -14.47 -13.58 -25.50
N ILE A 64 -14.72 -12.74 -26.50
CA ILE A 64 -13.92 -11.52 -26.75
C ILE A 64 -14.01 -10.54 -25.57
N GLU A 65 -15.21 -10.28 -25.05
CA GLU A 65 -15.41 -9.39 -23.89
C GLU A 65 -14.68 -9.92 -22.65
N LYS A 66 -14.79 -11.22 -22.36
CA LYS A 66 -14.06 -11.86 -21.27
C LYS A 66 -12.54 -11.69 -21.37
N TYR A 67 -11.97 -11.83 -22.57
CA TYR A 67 -10.54 -11.62 -22.79
C TYR A 67 -10.14 -10.14 -22.68
N ASN A 68 -10.99 -9.22 -23.15
CA ASN A 68 -10.79 -7.78 -22.97
C ASN A 68 -10.76 -7.38 -21.50
N ASP A 69 -11.65 -7.92 -20.67
CA ASP A 69 -11.66 -7.68 -19.23
C ASP A 69 -10.39 -8.22 -18.56
N LEU A 70 -9.95 -9.42 -18.96
CA LEU A 70 -8.70 -9.99 -18.47
C LEU A 70 -7.49 -9.13 -18.84
N MET A 71 -7.43 -8.63 -20.08
CA MET A 71 -6.39 -7.71 -20.53
C MET A 71 -6.43 -6.40 -19.74
N LYS A 72 -7.61 -5.79 -19.61
CA LYS A 72 -7.80 -4.53 -18.87
C LYS A 72 -7.30 -4.66 -17.42
N LYS A 73 -7.68 -5.73 -16.71
CA LYS A 73 -7.22 -5.99 -15.34
C LYS A 73 -5.69 -6.08 -15.26
N ASN A 74 -5.06 -6.79 -16.20
CA ASN A 74 -3.60 -6.93 -16.20
C ASN A 74 -2.87 -5.65 -16.63
N CYS A 75 -3.48 -4.80 -17.46
CA CYS A 75 -2.98 -3.45 -17.72
C CYS A 75 -3.00 -2.57 -16.47
N LEU A 76 -4.11 -2.59 -15.70
CA LEU A 76 -4.20 -1.85 -14.44
C LEU A 76 -3.16 -2.34 -13.41
N ARG A 77 -2.91 -3.65 -13.36
CA ARG A 77 -1.82 -4.22 -12.54
C ARG A 77 -0.44 -3.71 -12.95
N LEU A 78 -0.18 -3.62 -14.25
CA LEU A 78 1.08 -3.07 -14.76
C LEU A 78 1.23 -1.58 -14.41
N ILE A 79 0.15 -0.79 -14.50
CA ILE A 79 0.13 0.61 -14.07
C ILE A 79 0.45 0.70 -12.58
N ARG A 80 -0.25 -0.07 -11.73
CA ARG A 80 0.00 -0.14 -10.28
C ARG A 80 1.47 -0.48 -9.96
N LEU A 81 2.02 -1.49 -10.65
CA LEU A 81 3.43 -1.89 -10.48
C LEU A 81 4.39 -0.76 -10.88
N SER A 82 4.14 -0.10 -12.01
CA SER A 82 4.94 1.02 -12.50
C SER A 82 4.93 2.19 -11.52
N ASP A 83 3.75 2.61 -11.07
CA ASP A 83 3.60 3.72 -10.13
C ASP A 83 4.32 3.41 -8.81
N ASN A 84 4.11 2.21 -8.26
CA ASN A 84 4.80 1.78 -7.05
C ASN A 84 6.33 1.81 -7.20
N MET A 85 6.90 1.46 -8.37
CA MET A 85 8.33 1.59 -8.62
C MET A 85 8.81 3.03 -8.64
N LEU A 86 8.04 3.92 -9.28
CA LEU A 86 8.35 5.34 -9.30
C LEU A 86 8.35 5.92 -7.89
N ASP A 87 7.39 5.56 -7.06
CA ASP A 87 7.32 6.07 -5.69
C ASP A 87 8.42 5.52 -4.81
N ILE A 88 8.73 4.23 -4.88
CA ILE A 88 9.91 3.67 -4.19
C ILE A 88 11.16 4.45 -4.59
N THR A 89 11.34 4.70 -5.89
CA THR A 89 12.53 5.41 -6.39
C THR A 89 12.58 6.83 -5.86
N LYS A 90 11.46 7.56 -5.87
CA LYS A 90 11.36 8.94 -5.34
C LYS A 90 11.57 9.00 -3.83
N ILE A 91 11.05 8.03 -3.08
CA ILE A 91 11.22 7.94 -1.63
C ILE A 91 12.69 7.69 -1.30
N GLN A 92 13.33 6.71 -1.94
CA GLN A 92 14.73 6.36 -1.67
C GLN A 92 15.73 7.46 -2.02
N SER A 93 15.40 8.26 -3.03
CA SER A 93 16.21 9.40 -3.45
C SER A 93 15.89 10.68 -2.67
N GLY A 94 14.88 10.68 -1.80
CA GLY A 94 14.42 11.86 -1.07
C GLY A 94 13.74 12.91 -1.96
N PHE A 95 13.35 12.55 -3.19
CA PHE A 95 12.68 13.44 -4.13
C PHE A 95 11.16 13.50 -3.94
N LEU A 96 10.56 12.52 -3.26
CA LEU A 96 9.15 12.64 -2.87
C LEU A 96 9.04 13.68 -1.76
N LYS A 97 8.30 14.77 -1.99
CA LYS A 97 8.01 15.77 -0.97
C LYS A 97 6.49 15.84 -0.78
N PRO A 98 5.97 15.47 0.40
CA PRO A 98 4.53 15.53 0.64
C PRO A 98 4.08 17.01 0.64
N ASN A 99 2.93 17.27 0.03
CA ASN A 99 2.27 18.57 0.11
C ASN A 99 1.42 18.60 1.38
N LEU A 100 2.08 18.88 2.51
CA LEU A 100 1.46 18.83 3.83
C LEU A 100 0.56 20.05 4.08
N LEU A 101 -0.75 19.83 4.07
CA LEU A 101 -1.80 20.81 4.38
C LEU A 101 -2.55 20.38 5.65
N VAL A 102 -3.16 21.35 6.34
CA VAL A 102 -4.05 21.05 7.46
C VAL A 102 -5.40 20.64 6.87
N GLU A 103 -5.75 19.38 7.07
CA GLU A 103 -6.90 18.74 6.43
C GLU A 103 -7.75 18.02 7.48
N ASN A 104 -9.07 18.02 7.30
CA ASN A 104 -9.95 17.17 8.10
C ASN A 104 -9.83 15.73 7.59
N ILE A 105 -9.32 14.84 8.43
CA ILE A 105 -9.01 13.46 8.02
C ILE A 105 -10.26 12.57 7.90
N VAL A 106 -11.31 12.90 8.65
CA VAL A 106 -12.57 12.13 8.70
C VAL A 106 -13.22 12.01 7.32
N PRO A 107 -13.52 13.12 6.59
CA PRO A 107 -14.12 13.03 5.26
C PRO A 107 -13.20 12.39 4.23
N ILE A 108 -11.87 12.51 4.37
CA ILE A 108 -10.91 11.83 3.49
C ILE A 108 -11.07 10.32 3.62
N ILE A 109 -11.09 9.80 4.86
CA ILE A 109 -11.22 8.37 5.13
C ILE A 109 -12.60 7.86 4.70
N GLU A 110 -13.67 8.59 5.04
CA GLU A 110 -15.04 8.24 4.66
C GLU A 110 -15.18 8.11 3.13
N ASN A 111 -14.68 9.09 2.37
CA ASN A 111 -14.73 9.06 0.91
C ASN A 111 -14.01 7.84 0.32
N VAL A 112 -12.85 7.47 0.89
CA VAL A 112 -12.13 6.26 0.46
C VAL A 112 -12.95 5.01 0.79
N CYS A 113 -13.53 4.91 1.99
CA CYS A 113 -14.39 3.80 2.38
C CYS A 113 -15.59 3.63 1.44
N VAL A 114 -16.27 4.72 1.07
CA VAL A 114 -17.37 4.71 0.11
C VAL A 114 -16.90 4.24 -1.27
N SER A 115 -15.72 4.69 -1.71
CA SER A 115 -15.20 4.36 -3.05
C SER A 115 -14.89 2.87 -3.27
N VAL A 116 -14.69 2.09 -2.20
CA VAL A 116 -14.35 0.66 -2.29
C VAL A 116 -15.55 -0.28 -2.09
N VAL A 117 -16.74 0.24 -1.77
CA VAL A 117 -17.95 -0.56 -1.46
C VAL A 117 -18.30 -1.54 -2.58
N GLU A 118 -18.13 -1.15 -3.85
CA GLU A 118 -18.43 -2.03 -4.98
C GLU A 118 -17.55 -3.30 -4.96
N TYR A 119 -16.26 -3.16 -4.65
CA TYR A 119 -15.31 -4.27 -4.57
C TYR A 119 -15.59 -5.22 -3.41
N LEU A 120 -16.11 -4.67 -2.30
CA LEU A 120 -16.50 -5.45 -1.13
C LEU A 120 -17.73 -6.33 -1.41
N ASN A 121 -18.72 -5.77 -2.12
CA ASN A 121 -19.92 -6.50 -2.51
C ASN A 121 -19.59 -7.71 -3.41
N PHE A 122 -18.60 -7.58 -4.32
CA PHE A 122 -18.17 -8.71 -5.14
C PHE A 122 -17.56 -9.87 -4.34
N LYS A 123 -17.02 -9.61 -3.14
CA LYS A 123 -16.42 -10.61 -2.25
C LYS A 123 -17.32 -11.00 -1.07
N ASN A 124 -18.56 -10.49 -1.04
CA ASN A 124 -19.46 -10.61 0.11
C ASN A 124 -18.80 -10.17 1.42
N LEU A 125 -18.02 -9.10 1.40
CA LEU A 125 -17.40 -8.52 2.59
C LEU A 125 -18.23 -7.33 3.08
N SER A 126 -18.28 -7.14 4.39
CA SER A 126 -18.83 -5.92 4.97
C SER A 126 -17.69 -4.94 5.31
N LEU A 127 -17.94 -3.64 5.15
CA LEU A 127 -17.07 -2.60 5.67
C LEU A 127 -17.89 -1.69 6.59
N THR A 128 -17.37 -1.46 7.79
CA THR A 128 -17.91 -0.48 8.74
C THR A 128 -16.89 0.62 8.95
N PHE A 129 -17.30 1.85 8.70
CA PHE A 129 -16.55 3.04 9.06
C PHE A 129 -17.15 3.64 10.33
N ASP A 130 -16.31 3.90 11.33
CA ASP A 130 -16.74 4.52 12.60
C ASP A 130 -15.72 5.59 13.04
N THR A 131 -16.22 6.62 13.71
CA THR A 131 -15.38 7.69 14.23
C THR A 131 -15.91 8.28 15.53
N GLU A 132 -15.00 8.60 16.45
CA GLU A 132 -15.32 9.26 17.71
C GLU A 132 -15.64 10.76 17.56
N HIS A 133 -15.23 11.36 16.43
CA HIS A 133 -15.30 12.81 16.21
C HIS A 133 -15.67 13.10 14.75
N GLU A 134 -16.56 14.08 14.53
CA GLU A 134 -16.93 14.51 13.17
C GLU A 134 -15.79 15.22 12.44
N GLU A 135 -14.91 15.90 13.18
CA GLU A 135 -13.79 16.66 12.62
C GLU A 135 -12.49 16.41 13.39
N LEU A 136 -11.46 15.97 12.66
CA LEU A 136 -10.12 15.76 13.18
C LEU A 136 -9.09 16.28 12.18
N TYR A 137 -8.41 17.35 12.57
CA TYR A 137 -7.44 18.01 11.70
C TYR A 137 -6.03 17.48 11.93
N SER A 138 -5.33 17.21 10.84
CA SER A 138 -3.92 16.85 10.85
C SER A 138 -3.19 17.51 9.69
N LYS A 139 -1.88 17.70 9.84
CA LYS A 139 -1.02 18.21 8.77
C LYS A 139 -0.55 17.05 7.90
N ILE A 140 -1.26 16.79 6.80
CA ILE A 140 -1.09 15.62 5.94
C ILE A 140 -1.13 15.99 4.46
N ASP A 141 -0.69 15.08 3.61
CA ASP A 141 -0.95 15.11 2.17
C ASP A 141 -2.13 14.16 1.88
N LYS A 142 -3.28 14.74 1.51
CA LYS A 142 -4.53 14.02 1.25
C LYS A 142 -4.33 12.85 0.27
N ALA A 143 -3.62 13.06 -0.83
CA ALA A 143 -3.44 12.04 -1.86
C ALA A 143 -2.59 10.85 -1.35
N LEU A 144 -1.60 11.13 -0.48
CA LEU A 144 -0.81 10.07 0.13
C LEU A 144 -1.61 9.28 1.17
N VAL A 145 -2.47 9.93 1.95
CA VAL A 145 -3.37 9.26 2.90
C VAL A 145 -4.41 8.40 2.17
N GLU A 146 -5.03 8.90 1.11
CA GLU A 146 -5.93 8.11 0.25
C GLU A 146 -5.23 6.85 -0.25
N ARG A 147 -3.99 6.99 -0.75
CA ARG A 147 -3.21 5.86 -1.25
C ARG A 147 -2.84 4.85 -0.16
N ILE A 148 -2.48 5.32 1.03
CA ILE A 148 -2.22 4.46 2.18
C ILE A 148 -3.47 3.62 2.49
N LEU A 149 -4.64 4.25 2.59
CA LEU A 149 -5.90 3.58 2.90
C LEU A 149 -6.32 2.60 1.81
N LEU A 150 -6.25 2.98 0.53
CA LEU A 150 -6.57 2.08 -0.58
C LEU A 150 -5.68 0.83 -0.55
N ASN A 151 -4.39 0.98 -0.22
CA ASN A 151 -3.51 -0.16 -0.12
C ASN A 151 -3.90 -1.10 1.04
N LEU A 152 -4.16 -0.54 2.22
CA LEU A 152 -4.61 -1.32 3.39
C LEU A 152 -5.96 -2.01 3.15
N LEU A 153 -6.93 -1.30 2.58
CA LEU A 153 -8.25 -1.85 2.23
C LEU A 153 -8.13 -2.93 1.15
N SER A 154 -7.30 -2.72 0.12
CA SER A 154 -7.07 -3.75 -0.90
C SER A 154 -6.48 -5.04 -0.29
N ASN A 155 -5.60 -4.91 0.71
CA ASN A 155 -5.06 -6.06 1.44
C ASN A 155 -6.15 -6.73 2.30
N ALA A 156 -6.95 -5.95 3.02
CA ALA A 156 -8.05 -6.47 3.83
C ALA A 156 -9.08 -7.24 2.97
N VAL A 157 -9.40 -6.76 1.77
CA VAL A 157 -10.27 -7.46 0.82
C VAL A 157 -9.62 -8.73 0.27
N LYS A 158 -8.35 -8.64 -0.08
CA LYS A 158 -7.60 -9.74 -0.69
C LYS A 158 -7.35 -10.91 0.27
N TYR A 159 -7.11 -10.63 1.54
CA TYR A 159 -6.80 -11.60 2.58
C TYR A 159 -7.98 -11.83 3.55
N GLY A 160 -9.12 -11.19 3.28
CA GLY A 160 -10.37 -11.41 3.99
C GLY A 160 -10.89 -12.83 3.80
N LYS A 161 -11.71 -13.29 4.74
CA LYS A 161 -12.46 -14.55 4.61
C LYS A 161 -13.83 -14.29 3.99
N GLU A 162 -14.46 -15.32 3.44
CA GLU A 162 -15.82 -15.22 2.91
C GLU A 162 -16.80 -14.73 4.00
N ASN A 163 -17.67 -13.78 3.67
CA ASN A 163 -18.59 -13.14 4.63
C ASN A 163 -17.87 -12.49 5.82
N GLY A 164 -16.60 -12.10 5.62
CA GLY A 164 -15.78 -11.38 6.60
C GLY A 164 -16.15 -9.90 6.71
N ASN A 165 -15.50 -9.26 7.67
CA ASN A 165 -15.77 -7.88 8.06
C ASN A 165 -14.47 -7.08 8.09
N ILE A 166 -14.54 -5.87 7.58
CA ILE A 166 -13.49 -4.86 7.62
C ILE A 166 -14.01 -3.69 8.44
N PHE A 167 -13.20 -3.21 9.38
CA PHE A 167 -13.50 -2.10 10.26
C PHE A 167 -12.47 -1.00 10.03
N VAL A 168 -12.95 0.20 9.74
CA VAL A 168 -12.12 1.40 9.64
C VAL A 168 -12.53 2.35 10.76
N ASN A 169 -11.67 2.54 11.73
CA ASN A 169 -11.96 3.36 12.91
C ASN A 169 -11.04 4.59 12.95
N VAL A 170 -11.61 5.75 13.27
CA VAL A 170 -10.86 7.01 13.44
C VAL A 170 -11.13 7.56 14.82
N TYR A 171 -10.08 7.62 15.63
CA TYR A 171 -10.17 7.98 17.05
C TYR A 171 -8.95 8.78 17.49
N THR A 172 -9.01 9.32 18.71
CA THR A 172 -7.89 10.06 19.30
C THR A 172 -7.15 9.24 20.35
N GLU A 173 -5.83 9.25 20.31
CA GLU A 173 -4.99 8.66 21.35
C GLU A 173 -4.40 9.78 22.22
N GLY A 174 -5.12 10.12 23.29
CA GLY A 174 -4.80 11.31 24.09
C GLY A 174 -5.20 12.59 23.37
N LEU A 175 -4.50 13.69 23.67
CA LEU A 175 -4.82 14.99 23.07
C LEU A 175 -4.20 15.14 21.68
N ASP A 176 -2.93 14.76 21.52
CA ASP A 176 -2.13 15.19 20.36
C ASP A 176 -2.03 14.19 19.20
N THR A 177 -2.76 13.08 19.25
CA THR A 177 -2.63 12.01 18.25
C THR A 177 -3.98 11.60 17.68
N ILE A 178 -4.06 11.56 16.35
CA ILE A 178 -5.15 10.92 15.61
C ILE A 178 -4.68 9.54 15.18
N ALA A 179 -5.47 8.51 15.46
CA ALA A 179 -5.24 7.14 15.04
C ALA A 179 -6.28 6.70 14.01
N ILE A 180 -5.81 6.04 12.96
CA ILE A 180 -6.62 5.42 11.92
C ILE A 180 -6.35 3.92 11.97
N SER A 181 -7.33 3.14 12.38
CA SER A 181 -7.26 1.68 12.39
C SER A 181 -7.97 1.11 11.17
N VAL A 182 -7.29 0.21 10.45
CA VAL A 182 -7.88 -0.65 9.42
C VAL A 182 -7.73 -2.09 9.89
N LYS A 183 -8.84 -2.71 10.25
CA LYS A 183 -8.90 -4.06 10.83
C LYS A 183 -9.74 -4.99 9.97
N ASP A 184 -9.22 -6.18 9.70
CA ASP A 184 -9.94 -7.27 9.06
C ASP A 184 -10.02 -8.50 9.98
N ASP A 185 -11.02 -9.34 9.75
CA ASP A 185 -11.19 -10.63 10.43
C ASP A 185 -10.78 -11.83 9.54
N GLY A 186 -9.86 -11.59 8.60
CA GLY A 186 -9.39 -12.52 7.59
C GLY A 186 -8.38 -13.55 8.10
N ILE A 187 -7.52 -14.03 7.19
CA ILE A 187 -6.59 -15.14 7.48
C ILE A 187 -5.45 -14.78 8.44
N GLY A 188 -5.22 -13.48 8.69
CA GLY A 188 -4.08 -13.00 9.47
C GLY A 188 -2.71 -13.40 8.91
N MET A 189 -1.67 -13.23 9.71
CA MET A 189 -0.27 -13.47 9.31
C MET A 189 0.43 -14.44 10.25
N GLN A 190 1.23 -15.35 9.69
CA GLN A 190 2.15 -16.19 10.45
C GLN A 190 3.30 -15.37 11.03
N LEU A 191 3.94 -15.85 12.10
CA LEU A 191 4.96 -15.08 12.82
C LEU A 191 6.15 -14.70 11.93
N GLU A 192 6.58 -15.60 11.05
CA GLU A 192 7.67 -15.38 10.10
C GLU A 192 7.32 -14.28 9.07
N ALA A 193 6.05 -14.24 8.67
CA ALA A 193 5.52 -13.22 7.77
C ALA A 193 5.48 -11.84 8.42
N GLN A 194 5.10 -11.77 9.70
CA GLN A 194 5.00 -10.52 10.45
C GLN A 194 6.35 -9.80 10.56
N GLN A 195 7.46 -10.52 10.71
CA GLN A 195 8.82 -9.95 10.79
C GLN A 195 9.26 -9.23 9.50
N LYS A 196 8.54 -9.51 8.41
CA LYS A 196 8.93 -9.25 7.04
C LYS A 196 7.93 -8.38 6.28
N VAL A 197 6.80 -8.06 6.91
CA VAL A 197 5.63 -7.45 6.27
C VAL A 197 5.89 -6.08 5.63
N PHE A 198 6.83 -5.32 6.18
CA PHE A 198 7.23 -4.01 5.66
C PHE A 198 8.48 -4.06 4.78
N LEU A 199 9.04 -5.24 4.49
CA LEU A 199 10.15 -5.37 3.56
C LEU A 199 9.64 -5.33 2.12
N ARG A 200 10.38 -4.63 1.25
CA ARG A 200 10.01 -4.48 -0.15
C ARG A 200 10.03 -5.82 -0.90
N LEU A 201 9.06 -6.00 -1.80
CA LEU A 201 8.94 -7.15 -2.72
C LEU A 201 8.95 -8.52 -2.04
N GLN A 202 8.58 -8.59 -0.77
CA GLN A 202 8.51 -9.85 -0.06
C GLN A 202 7.10 -10.42 -0.17
N LYS A 203 6.95 -11.47 -0.98
CA LYS A 203 5.73 -12.27 -0.97
C LYS A 203 5.75 -13.17 0.26
N LEU A 204 4.63 -13.25 0.95
CA LEU A 204 4.44 -14.24 2.00
C LEU A 204 4.22 -15.58 1.30
N ASP A 205 5.25 -16.43 1.25
CA ASP A 205 5.20 -17.78 0.69
C ASP A 205 4.34 -18.70 1.59
N ASN A 206 3.05 -18.41 1.67
CA ASN A 206 2.10 -19.30 2.32
C ASN A 206 1.61 -20.31 1.27
N SER A 207 1.92 -21.59 1.49
CA SER A 207 1.49 -22.73 0.68
C SER A 207 -0.05 -22.86 0.53
N LEU A 208 -0.81 -22.16 1.38
CA LEU A 208 -2.27 -22.01 1.39
C LEU A 208 -2.78 -20.79 0.59
N SER A 209 -1.91 -19.81 0.30
CA SER A 209 -2.24 -18.57 -0.42
C SER A 209 -1.84 -18.60 -1.90
N ARG A 210 -1.67 -19.80 -2.46
CA ARG A 210 -1.19 -20.03 -3.84
C ARG A 210 -1.99 -19.31 -4.94
N ASN A 211 -3.17 -18.77 -4.60
CA ASN A 211 -4.03 -18.03 -5.52
C ASN A 211 -4.08 -16.51 -5.26
N THR A 212 -3.41 -15.97 -4.24
CA THR A 212 -3.39 -14.52 -3.98
C THR A 212 -2.13 -13.88 -4.56
N GLU A 213 -2.22 -13.43 -5.80
CA GLU A 213 -1.15 -12.64 -6.44
C GLU A 213 -1.03 -11.25 -5.80
N GLY A 214 0.19 -10.81 -5.47
CA GLY A 214 0.48 -9.41 -5.13
C GLY A 214 1.97 -9.12 -5.21
N SER A 215 2.29 -7.85 -5.45
CA SER A 215 3.66 -7.40 -5.71
C SER A 215 4.59 -7.45 -4.48
N GLY A 216 4.05 -7.56 -3.27
CA GLY A 216 4.84 -7.44 -2.03
C GLY A 216 5.38 -6.02 -1.79
N VAL A 217 4.87 -5.02 -2.51
CA VAL A 217 5.30 -3.61 -2.42
C VAL A 217 4.38 -2.77 -1.55
N GLY A 218 3.10 -3.10 -1.50
CA GLY A 218 2.06 -2.25 -0.94
C GLY A 218 2.34 -1.79 0.50
N LEU A 219 2.67 -2.72 1.40
CA LEU A 219 2.89 -2.39 2.81
C LEU A 219 4.20 -1.64 3.06
N PHE A 220 5.25 -1.89 2.28
CA PHE A 220 6.45 -1.05 2.30
C PHE A 220 6.12 0.40 1.93
N LEU A 221 5.30 0.58 0.89
CA LEU A 221 4.85 1.90 0.47
C LEU A 221 4.00 2.56 1.55
N VAL A 222 3.03 1.86 2.14
CA VAL A 222 2.21 2.36 3.25
C VAL A 222 3.08 2.90 4.38
N LYS A 223 4.08 2.12 4.82
CA LYS A 223 5.02 2.54 5.85
C LYS A 223 5.78 3.80 5.44
N SER A 224 6.36 3.79 4.25
CA SER A 224 7.19 4.89 3.76
C SER A 224 6.39 6.20 3.58
N LEU A 225 5.17 6.12 3.05
CA LEU A 225 4.25 7.25 2.87
C LEU A 225 3.74 7.79 4.21
N THR A 226 3.61 6.92 5.21
CA THR A 226 3.27 7.36 6.58
C THR A 226 4.44 8.10 7.20
N GLU A 227 5.64 7.53 7.14
CA GLU A 227 6.86 8.07 7.75
C GLU A 227 7.29 9.41 7.11
N ILE A 228 7.15 9.57 5.79
CA ILE A 228 7.50 10.83 5.11
C ILE A 228 6.59 11.99 5.52
N GLN A 229 5.38 11.68 5.97
CA GLN A 229 4.42 12.62 6.54
C GLN A 229 4.59 12.77 8.07
N GLN A 230 5.70 12.26 8.63
CA GLN A 230 5.99 12.27 10.07
C GLN A 230 4.99 11.49 10.94
N GLY A 231 4.21 10.59 10.31
CA GLY A 231 3.35 9.66 11.01
C GLY A 231 4.09 8.40 11.45
N THR A 232 3.36 7.52 12.15
CA THR A 232 3.83 6.18 12.48
C THR A 232 2.82 5.12 12.07
N ILE A 233 3.29 3.91 11.78
CA ILE A 233 2.43 2.76 11.54
C ILE A 233 2.85 1.59 12.43
N ASN A 234 1.85 0.95 13.02
CA ASN A 234 1.97 -0.32 13.74
C ASN A 234 0.94 -1.31 13.22
N PHE A 235 1.11 -2.58 13.56
CA PHE A 235 0.12 -3.59 13.24
C PHE A 235 0.07 -4.68 14.31
N TRP A 236 -1.07 -5.35 14.36
CA TRP A 236 -1.31 -6.57 15.12
C TRP A 236 -1.90 -7.60 14.18
N SER A 237 -1.38 -8.82 14.20
CA SER A 237 -1.95 -9.89 13.39
C SER A 237 -1.83 -11.21 14.11
N LYS A 238 -2.84 -12.06 13.94
CA LYS A 238 -2.81 -13.43 14.43
C LYS A 238 -3.38 -14.35 13.36
N PHE A 239 -2.65 -15.41 13.07
CA PHE A 239 -3.02 -16.37 12.04
C PHE A 239 -4.41 -16.95 12.32
N ASN A 240 -5.28 -16.91 11.32
CA ASN A 240 -6.71 -17.24 11.33
C ASN A 240 -7.62 -16.36 12.21
N GLU A 241 -7.14 -15.23 12.71
CA GLU A 241 -7.96 -14.28 13.50
C GLU A 241 -8.08 -12.89 12.87
N GLY A 242 -7.18 -12.55 11.94
CA GLY A 242 -7.22 -11.30 11.18
C GLY A 242 -5.99 -10.43 11.39
N THR A 243 -6.06 -9.21 10.87
CA THR A 243 -4.99 -8.21 10.97
C THR A 243 -5.57 -6.83 11.25
N GLU A 244 -4.84 -6.04 12.02
CA GLU A 244 -5.15 -4.64 12.29
C GLU A 244 -3.90 -3.80 12.03
N PHE A 245 -4.00 -2.84 11.12
CA PHE A 245 -3.00 -1.81 10.89
C PHE A 245 -3.46 -0.50 11.53
N ILE A 246 -2.58 0.17 12.26
CA ILE A 246 -2.88 1.43 12.94
C ILE A 246 -1.88 2.47 12.50
N ILE A 247 -2.36 3.52 11.85
CA ILE A 247 -1.58 4.69 11.43
C ILE A 247 -1.86 5.82 12.40
N ARG A 248 -0.82 6.58 12.75
CA ARG A 248 -0.93 7.73 13.65
C ARG A 248 -0.35 8.98 13.02
N PHE A 249 -1.07 10.08 13.14
CA PHE A 249 -0.62 11.42 12.78
C PHE A 249 -0.83 12.39 13.95
N SER A 250 -0.06 13.47 13.98
CA SER A 250 -0.23 14.51 14.99
C SER A 250 -1.52 15.27 14.76
N ARG A 251 -2.28 15.50 15.84
CA ARG A 251 -3.50 16.29 15.82
C ARG A 251 -3.18 17.78 15.84
N VAL A 252 -3.86 18.53 14.99
CA VAL A 252 -3.85 20.00 14.98
C VAL A 252 -5.07 20.50 15.76
N HIS A 253 -4.83 21.41 16.71
CA HIS A 253 -5.85 21.93 17.63
C HIS A 253 -6.22 23.41 17.36
N GLY A 254 -5.46 24.11 16.51
CA GLY A 254 -5.57 25.56 16.32
C GLY A 254 -6.51 25.94 15.18
N TYR A 255 -7.55 26.74 15.48
CA TYR A 255 -8.51 27.25 14.49
C TYR A 255 -7.85 28.09 13.38
N GLU A 256 -6.81 28.86 13.69
CA GLU A 256 -6.08 29.68 12.70
C GLU A 256 -5.28 28.85 11.68
N GLU A 257 -4.68 27.73 12.12
CA GLU A 257 -3.95 26.82 11.23
C GLU A 257 -4.90 26.02 10.34
N VAL A 258 -6.13 25.75 10.82
CA VAL A 258 -7.20 25.10 10.06
C VAL A 258 -7.80 26.04 9.01
N CYS A 259 -8.03 27.31 9.34
CA CYS A 259 -8.64 28.26 8.40
C CYS A 259 -7.71 28.69 7.26
N ALA A 260 -6.39 28.66 7.46
CA ALA A 260 -5.40 29.08 6.46
C ALA A 260 -5.30 28.13 5.23
N THR A 261 -5.86 26.92 5.31
CA THR A 261 -5.83 25.92 4.23
C THR A 261 -7.16 25.68 3.53
N ILE A 262 -8.28 26.19 4.08
CA ILE A 262 -9.63 26.01 3.51
C ILE A 262 -9.84 26.80 2.20
N GLU A 263 -9.00 27.79 1.88
CA GLU A 263 -9.18 28.65 0.70
C GLU A 263 -8.88 27.97 -0.67
N GLU A 264 -8.38 26.73 -0.70
CA GLU A 264 -8.07 25.99 -1.94
C GLU A 264 -8.66 24.56 -1.99
N GLU A 265 -9.93 24.34 -1.61
CA GLU A 265 -10.61 23.09 -1.96
C GLU A 265 -10.83 23.02 -3.49
N GLN A 266 -9.87 22.45 -4.21
CA GLN A 266 -10.14 21.86 -5.52
C GLN A 266 -10.74 20.48 -5.31
N ASP A 267 -12.03 20.38 -5.55
CA ASP A 267 -12.78 19.13 -5.59
C ASP A 267 -12.06 18.13 -6.52
N THR A 268 -11.46 17.08 -5.96
CA THR A 268 -10.85 16.03 -6.78
C THR A 268 -11.99 15.36 -7.56
N PRO A 269 -11.99 15.36 -8.91
CA PRO A 269 -13.13 14.83 -9.65
C PRO A 269 -13.37 13.36 -9.28
N LEU A 270 -14.63 12.98 -9.00
CA LEU A 270 -15.04 11.60 -8.63
C LEU A 270 -14.45 10.50 -9.53
N LYS A 271 -14.20 10.85 -10.80
CA LYS A 271 -13.62 9.98 -11.83
C LYS A 271 -12.17 9.60 -11.53
N ASP A 272 -11.38 10.49 -10.92
CA ASP A 272 -9.99 10.25 -10.52
C ASP A 272 -9.92 9.24 -9.36
N THR A 273 -10.87 9.33 -8.41
CA THR A 273 -10.99 8.37 -7.29
C THR A 273 -11.31 6.95 -7.77
N MET A 274 -12.25 6.80 -8.71
CA MET A 274 -12.59 5.47 -9.24
C MET A 274 -11.44 4.82 -10.01
N GLU A 275 -10.64 5.60 -10.73
CA GLU A 275 -9.46 5.09 -11.45
C GLU A 275 -8.38 4.62 -10.46
N LYS A 276 -8.12 5.38 -9.40
CA LYS A 276 -7.21 4.99 -8.31
C LYS A 276 -7.64 3.69 -7.64
N VAL A 277 -8.93 3.56 -7.32
CA VAL A 277 -9.48 2.32 -6.74
C VAL A 277 -9.29 1.16 -7.71
N ALA A 278 -9.63 1.33 -8.99
CA ALA A 278 -9.49 0.26 -9.99
C ALA A 278 -8.05 -0.20 -10.18
N ILE A 279 -7.08 0.71 -10.07
CA ILE A 279 -5.64 0.40 -10.10
C ILE A 279 -5.25 -0.41 -8.84
N GLU A 280 -5.57 0.07 -7.63
CA GLU A 280 -5.18 -0.58 -6.38
C GLU A 280 -5.89 -1.93 -6.15
N PHE A 281 -7.09 -2.12 -6.71
CA PHE A 281 -7.89 -3.35 -6.60
C PHE A 281 -7.73 -4.27 -7.82
N SER A 282 -6.81 -3.98 -8.73
CA SER A 282 -6.64 -4.70 -10.01
C SER A 282 -6.22 -6.18 -9.86
N ASP A 283 -5.70 -6.58 -8.71
CA ASP A 283 -5.32 -7.93 -8.31
C ASP A 283 -6.35 -8.68 -7.46
N ILE A 284 -7.52 -8.08 -7.23
CA ILE A 284 -8.66 -8.76 -6.63
C ILE A 284 -9.44 -9.49 -7.73
N TYR A 285 -9.32 -10.81 -7.73
CA TYR A 285 -10.00 -11.69 -8.70
C TYR A 285 -11.46 -11.93 -8.34
N ASN A 286 -12.28 -12.12 -9.37
CA ASN A 286 -13.58 -12.80 -9.24
C ASN A 286 -13.33 -14.30 -9.13
#